data_AF-A0A1Q8RL65-F1
#
_entry.id   AF-A0A1Q8RL65-F1
#
_cell.length_a   1.000
_cell.length_b   1.000
_cell.length_c   1.000
_cell.angle_alpha   90.00
_cell.angle_beta   90.00
_cell.angle_gamma   90.00
#
_symmetry.space_group_name_H-M   'P 1'
#
loop_
_entity.id
_entity.type
_entity.pdbx_description
1 polymer ?
#
loop_
_entity_poly.entity_id
_entity_poly.type
_entity_poly.pdbx_seq_one_letter_code
_entity_poly.pdbx_strand_id
1 'polypeptide(L)'
;MFTIRQAAGKGLGVFASQPILRGQRILADQALLTFSSSDNSSSILQQAHALSKAGRKTLLSLSTNASKSGIFSWLESVWQSKSAPTRTVLNHTILNIFRNNNFNIGNNVQALFPQVARLNHSCVPSAQGNYNKALDAFTIHAIRNIEKDEEITISYLDEHMGLRQSRQSALHDGYGFMCGCTACDPATSKASEERRTEVRRKLEQFAEAATGDPHDEYQMLLALLEAYDVEAIRGREVSTMYIATARKAFDLGRPDEGRELALKGLRLEEDAVGKDSPFYLATRKEVQVLGVDLEA
;
A
#
# COMPACT_ATOMS: atom_id res chain seq x y z
N MET A 1 -4.51 20.27 4.00
CA MET A 1 -5.32 19.07 4.35
C MET A 1 -4.66 18.22 5.41
N PHE A 2 -3.32 18.23 5.53
CA PHE A 2 -2.62 17.48 6.56
C PHE A 2 -1.46 18.29 7.15
N THR A 3 -0.91 17.82 8.26
CA THR A 3 0.32 18.30 8.87
C THR A 3 1.24 17.12 9.17
N ILE A 4 2.56 17.34 9.14
CA ILE A 4 3.55 16.35 9.56
C ILE A 4 3.99 16.71 10.97
N ARG A 5 3.84 15.79 11.92
CA ARG A 5 4.22 15.99 13.33
C ARG A 5 4.71 14.68 13.94
N GLN A 6 5.22 14.74 15.17
CA GLN A 6 5.69 13.55 15.88
C GLN A 6 4.51 12.59 16.13
N ALA A 7 4.67 11.33 15.73
CA ALA A 7 3.80 10.22 16.04
C ALA A 7 4.39 9.41 17.21
N ALA A 8 3.56 9.10 18.21
CA ALA A 8 4.00 8.42 19.42
C ALA A 8 4.67 7.07 19.08
N GLY A 9 5.96 6.93 19.40
CA GLY A 9 6.73 5.71 19.16
C GLY A 9 7.05 5.37 17.70
N LYS A 10 6.64 6.20 16.72
CA LYS A 10 6.79 5.93 15.26
C LYS A 10 7.63 6.97 14.51
N GLY A 11 8.23 7.93 15.22
CA GLY A 11 8.95 9.03 14.58
C GLY A 11 7.96 10.10 14.09
N LEU A 12 8.00 10.44 12.80
CA LEU A 12 7.05 11.38 12.21
C LEU A 12 5.82 10.64 11.68
N GLY A 13 4.68 11.33 11.64
CA GLY A 13 3.47 10.85 11.01
C GLY A 13 2.73 11.99 10.31
N VAL A 14 1.82 11.62 9.41
CA VAL A 14 0.95 12.54 8.69
C VAL A 14 -0.41 12.55 9.38
N PHE A 15 -0.92 13.73 9.73
CA PHE A 15 -2.18 13.88 10.46
C PHE A 15 -3.12 14.81 9.71
N ALA A 16 -4.40 14.47 9.67
CA ALA A 16 -5.42 15.30 9.04
C ALA A 16 -5.56 16.64 9.77
N SER A 17 -5.47 17.75 9.04
CA SER A 17 -5.64 19.10 9.61
C SER A 17 -7.10 19.54 9.71
N GLN A 18 -8.00 18.77 9.07
CA GLN A 18 -9.44 18.95 8.97
C GLN A 18 -10.06 17.59 8.57
N PRO A 19 -11.38 17.39 8.69
CA PRO A 19 -12.02 16.17 8.20
C PRO A 19 -11.75 15.94 6.70
N ILE A 20 -11.47 14.71 6.31
CA ILE A 20 -11.24 14.28 4.93
C ILE A 20 -12.27 13.22 4.58
N LEU A 21 -12.99 13.43 3.49
CA LEU A 21 -14.03 12.49 3.04
C LEU A 21 -13.42 11.32 2.29
N ARG A 22 -14.08 10.17 2.39
CA ARG A 22 -13.80 8.99 1.56
C ARG A 22 -13.76 9.38 0.06
N GLY A 23 -12.77 8.84 -0.65
CA GLY A 23 -12.46 9.09 -2.05
C GLY A 23 -11.70 10.38 -2.34
N GLN A 24 -11.52 11.25 -1.34
CA GLN A 24 -10.79 12.49 -1.54
C GLN A 24 -9.29 12.25 -1.68
N ARG A 25 -8.67 12.88 -2.69
CA ARG A 25 -7.21 12.94 -2.82
C ARG A 25 -6.61 13.79 -1.70
N ILE A 26 -5.74 13.20 -0.91
CA ILE A 26 -5.05 13.84 0.21
C ILE A 26 -3.82 14.60 -0.29
N LEU A 27 -3.01 13.96 -1.15
CA LEU A 27 -1.83 14.55 -1.75
C LEU A 27 -1.44 13.85 -3.06
N ALA A 28 -0.66 14.54 -3.88
CA ALA A 28 0.07 14.02 -5.03
C ALA A 28 1.54 14.41 -4.85
N ASP A 29 2.43 13.42 -4.76
CA ASP A 29 3.84 13.61 -4.48
C ASP A 29 4.69 13.27 -5.70
N GLN A 30 5.55 14.19 -6.11
CA GLN A 30 6.47 13.97 -7.22
C GLN A 30 7.70 13.20 -6.74
N ALA A 31 8.25 12.37 -7.61
CA ALA A 31 9.44 11.60 -7.29
C ALA A 31 10.62 12.56 -7.05
N LEU A 32 11.27 12.43 -5.89
CA LEU A 32 12.54 13.09 -5.64
C LEU A 32 13.65 12.39 -6.44
N LEU A 33 13.56 11.07 -6.55
CA LEU A 33 14.49 10.19 -7.24
C LEU A 33 13.74 8.99 -7.83
N THR A 34 14.20 8.55 -9.00
CA THR A 34 13.63 7.43 -9.76
C THR A 34 14.76 6.52 -10.22
N PHE A 35 14.56 5.21 -10.11
CA PHE A 35 15.57 4.23 -10.44
C PHE A 35 14.96 2.94 -11.01
N SER A 36 15.64 2.35 -11.98
CA SER A 36 15.26 1.09 -12.62
C SER A 36 15.89 -0.11 -11.89
N SER A 37 15.36 -1.32 -12.06
CA SER A 37 16.00 -2.54 -11.54
C SER A 37 17.40 -2.80 -12.10
N SER A 38 17.75 -2.19 -13.24
CA SER A 38 19.12 -2.22 -13.78
C SER A 38 20.09 -1.29 -13.03
N ASP A 39 19.55 -0.36 -12.24
CA ASP A 39 20.34 0.59 -11.48
C ASP A 39 21.00 -0.09 -10.29
N ASN A 40 22.32 0.03 -10.21
CA ASN A 40 23.08 -0.42 -9.04
C ASN A 40 23.19 0.69 -8.00
N SER A 41 23.64 0.34 -6.79
CA SER A 41 23.88 1.28 -5.70
C SER A 41 24.73 2.50 -6.09
N SER A 42 25.68 2.37 -7.03
CA SER A 42 26.50 3.49 -7.51
C SER A 42 25.68 4.55 -8.26
N SER A 43 24.74 4.11 -9.11
CA SER A 43 23.85 5.03 -9.84
C SER A 43 22.90 5.78 -8.90
N ILE A 44 22.37 5.08 -7.89
CA ILE A 44 21.54 5.66 -6.83
C ILE A 44 22.31 6.75 -6.08
N LEU A 45 23.56 6.46 -5.69
CA LEU A 45 24.43 7.44 -5.03
C LEU A 45 24.73 8.63 -5.94
N GLN A 46 25.01 8.40 -7.22
CA GLN A 46 25.27 9.48 -8.18
C GLN A 46 24.08 10.43 -8.28
N GLN A 47 22.87 9.91 -8.45
CA GLN A 47 21.66 10.73 -8.49
C GLN A 47 21.44 11.49 -7.16
N ALA A 48 21.62 10.83 -6.01
CA ALA A 48 21.50 11.46 -4.70
C ALA A 48 22.52 12.58 -4.47
N HIS A 49 23.75 12.43 -4.98
CA HIS A 49 24.78 13.47 -4.92
C HIS A 49 24.51 14.61 -5.90
N ALA A 50 23.82 14.35 -7.02
CA ALA A 50 23.42 15.36 -7.99
C ALA A 50 22.21 16.22 -7.53
N LEU A 51 21.49 15.80 -6.48
CA LEU A 51 20.40 16.60 -5.90
C LEU A 51 20.87 17.99 -5.46
N SER A 52 19.96 18.96 -5.60
CA SER A 52 20.13 20.30 -5.03
C SER A 52 20.32 20.23 -3.50
N LYS A 53 20.84 21.30 -2.90
CA LYS A 53 21.00 21.38 -1.43
C LYS A 53 19.68 21.13 -0.70
N ALA A 54 18.57 21.66 -1.24
CA ALA A 54 17.24 21.42 -0.71
C ALA A 54 16.82 19.95 -0.85
N GLY A 55 16.98 19.37 -2.05
CA GLY A 55 16.65 17.96 -2.31
C GLY A 55 17.44 17.00 -1.44
N ARG A 56 18.73 17.23 -1.24
CA ARG A 56 19.57 16.42 -0.35
C ARG A 56 19.15 16.56 1.11
N LYS A 57 18.79 17.76 1.56
CA LYS A 57 18.24 17.97 2.91
C LYS A 57 16.93 17.19 3.10
N THR A 58 16.05 17.20 2.11
CA THR A 58 14.81 16.42 2.11
C THR A 58 15.12 14.93 2.19
N LEU A 59 15.98 14.40 1.32
CA LEU A 59 16.39 12.99 1.31
C LEU A 59 16.92 12.55 2.69
N LEU A 60 17.89 13.29 3.24
CA LEU A 60 18.53 12.97 4.52
C LEU A 60 17.61 13.14 5.73
N SER A 61 16.43 13.71 5.56
CA SER A 61 15.42 13.81 6.62
C SER A 61 14.48 12.59 6.69
N LEU A 62 14.58 11.65 5.74
CA LEU A 62 13.75 10.44 5.70
C LEU A 62 14.26 9.38 6.67
N SER A 63 13.36 8.45 7.04
CA SER A 63 13.69 7.43 8.04
C SER A 63 14.69 6.40 7.49
N THR A 64 15.44 5.79 8.40
CA THR A 64 16.28 4.63 8.12
C THR A 64 15.85 3.48 9.03
N ASN A 65 16.00 2.24 8.54
CA ASN A 65 15.92 1.06 9.38
C ASN A 65 17.34 0.47 9.53
N ALA A 66 17.93 0.64 10.71
CA ALA A 66 19.27 0.14 11.01
C ALA A 66 19.35 -1.39 10.91
N SER A 67 18.26 -2.12 11.19
CA SER A 67 18.21 -3.58 11.12
C SER A 67 18.30 -4.12 9.69
N LYS A 68 17.87 -3.33 8.69
CA LYS A 68 18.09 -3.63 7.25
C LYS A 68 19.50 -3.29 6.76
N SER A 69 20.33 -2.69 7.62
CA SER A 69 21.70 -2.28 7.30
C SER A 69 22.69 -3.42 7.58
N GLY A 70 22.71 -4.42 6.70
CA GLY A 70 23.65 -5.54 6.84
C GLY A 70 25.11 -5.14 6.57
N ILE A 71 26.06 -5.95 7.07
CA ILE A 71 27.51 -5.76 6.83
C ILE A 71 27.85 -5.63 5.34
N PHE A 72 27.10 -6.33 4.48
CA PHE A 72 27.22 -6.24 3.03
C PHE A 72 26.86 -4.87 2.47
N SER A 73 25.80 -4.21 2.97
CA SER A 73 25.43 -2.85 2.57
C SER A 73 26.53 -1.83 2.92
N TRP A 74 27.14 -2.00 4.08
CA TRP A 74 28.24 -1.16 4.51
C TRP A 74 29.50 -1.40 3.65
N LEU A 75 29.85 -2.66 3.38
CA LEU A 75 30.95 -3.03 2.48
C LEU A 75 30.74 -2.52 1.04
N GLU A 76 29.53 -2.64 0.51
CA GLU A 76 29.15 -2.06 -0.80
C GLU A 76 29.40 -0.55 -0.82
N SER A 77 29.01 0.15 0.26
CA SER A 77 29.23 1.60 0.38
C SER A 77 30.71 1.95 0.40
N VAL A 78 31.55 1.13 1.04
CA VAL A 78 33.02 1.27 1.04
C VAL A 78 33.57 1.06 -0.36
N TRP A 79 33.20 -0.02 -1.05
CA TRP A 79 33.68 -0.32 -2.40
C TRP A 79 33.28 0.74 -3.42
N GLN A 80 32.12 1.37 -3.24
CA GLN A 80 31.64 2.44 -4.12
C GLN A 80 32.22 3.82 -3.76
N SER A 81 32.79 3.99 -2.56
CA SER A 81 33.39 5.24 -2.09
C SER A 81 34.91 5.19 -2.24
N LYS A 82 35.49 5.86 -3.24
CA LYS A 82 36.94 6.05 -3.37
C LYS A 82 37.52 7.12 -2.41
N SER A 83 36.86 7.43 -1.29
CA SER A 83 37.16 8.63 -0.48
C SER A 83 36.97 8.43 1.03
N ALA A 84 37.38 9.45 1.80
CA ALA A 84 37.42 9.52 3.27
C ALA A 84 36.18 8.95 4.02
N PRO A 85 36.35 8.48 5.28
CA PRO A 85 35.32 7.78 6.06
C PRO A 85 33.94 8.48 6.11
N THR A 86 33.91 9.82 6.15
CA THR A 86 32.67 10.61 6.19
C THR A 86 31.79 10.41 4.95
N ARG A 87 32.40 10.26 3.76
CA ARG A 87 31.64 10.05 2.51
C ARG A 87 31.04 8.64 2.47
N THR A 88 31.75 7.66 3.02
CA THR A 88 31.28 6.28 3.14
C THR A 88 30.08 6.17 4.08
N VAL A 89 30.12 6.86 5.24
CA VAL A 89 28.97 6.91 6.17
C VAL A 89 27.76 7.53 5.49
N LEU A 90 27.93 8.66 4.79
CA LEU A 90 26.85 9.32 4.07
C LEU A 90 26.23 8.42 2.98
N ASN A 91 27.07 7.75 2.17
CA ASN A 91 26.59 6.83 1.15
C ASN A 91 25.77 5.68 1.75
N HIS A 92 26.26 5.11 2.86
CA HIS A 92 25.53 4.06 3.57
C HIS A 92 24.16 4.55 4.08
N THR A 93 24.10 5.73 4.70
CA THR A 93 22.84 6.36 5.12
C THR A 93 21.88 6.54 3.95
N ILE A 94 22.38 7.06 2.82
CA ILE A 94 21.60 7.28 1.61
C ILE A 94 20.99 5.95 1.11
N LEU A 95 21.78 4.88 0.99
CA LEU A 95 21.29 3.58 0.54
C LEU A 95 20.22 3.00 1.49
N ASN A 96 20.37 3.19 2.81
CA ASN A 96 19.37 2.74 3.77
C ASN A 96 18.07 3.55 3.72
N ILE A 97 18.16 4.87 3.48
CA ILE A 97 16.98 5.70 3.21
C ILE A 97 16.22 5.15 2.01
N PHE A 98 16.92 4.84 0.91
CA PHE A 98 16.25 4.29 -0.27
C PHE A 98 15.55 2.97 0.01
N ARG A 99 16.27 1.99 0.58
CA ARG A 99 15.72 0.66 0.88
C ARG A 99 14.49 0.71 1.79
N ASN A 100 14.35 1.76 2.60
CA ASN A 100 13.26 1.89 3.56
C ASN A 100 12.06 2.71 3.05
N ASN A 101 12.24 3.58 2.04
CA ASN A 101 11.23 4.59 1.68
C ASN A 101 10.83 4.58 0.19
N ASN A 102 11.34 3.64 -0.60
CA ASN A 102 11.02 3.57 -2.03
C ASN A 102 9.68 2.85 -2.30
N PHE A 103 9.04 3.22 -3.39
CA PHE A 103 7.78 2.66 -3.86
C PHE A 103 7.91 2.17 -5.30
N ASN A 104 7.31 1.01 -5.57
CA ASN A 104 7.27 0.43 -6.91
C ASN A 104 6.21 1.17 -7.72
N ILE A 105 6.62 1.73 -8.86
CA ILE A 105 5.74 2.47 -9.77
C ILE A 105 5.48 1.71 -11.09
N GLY A 106 5.87 0.43 -11.14
CA GLY A 106 5.70 -0.46 -12.29
C GLY A 106 6.89 -0.44 -13.25
N ASN A 107 6.89 -1.35 -14.23
CA ASN A 107 7.94 -1.48 -15.25
C ASN A 107 9.37 -1.61 -14.69
N ASN A 108 9.51 -2.31 -13.56
CA ASN A 108 10.77 -2.43 -12.83
C ASN A 108 11.37 -1.08 -12.40
N VAL A 109 10.53 -0.06 -12.17
CA VAL A 109 10.93 1.25 -11.69
C VAL A 109 10.47 1.44 -10.25
N GLN A 110 11.38 1.94 -9.44
CA GLN A 110 11.18 2.33 -8.05
C GLN A 110 11.43 3.83 -7.94
N ALA A 111 10.70 4.49 -7.05
CA ALA A 111 10.86 5.93 -6.83
C ALA A 111 10.69 6.30 -5.36
N LEU A 112 11.31 7.42 -4.99
CA LEU A 112 11.23 7.95 -3.63
C LEU A 112 10.35 9.21 -3.61
N PHE A 113 9.32 9.17 -2.76
CA PHE A 113 8.29 10.20 -2.63
C PHE A 113 8.32 10.76 -1.20
N PRO A 114 8.96 11.92 -0.96
CA PRO A 114 9.30 12.37 0.40
C PRO A 114 8.12 12.63 1.33
N GLN A 115 6.97 13.07 0.80
CA GLN A 115 5.75 13.29 1.57
C GLN A 115 5.04 11.96 1.84
N VAL A 116 4.97 11.08 0.83
CA VAL A 116 4.38 9.75 0.98
C VAL A 116 5.16 8.91 1.98
N ALA A 117 6.48 9.00 1.99
CA ALA A 117 7.36 8.33 2.94
C ALA A 117 7.15 8.72 4.42
N ARG A 118 6.28 9.71 4.70
CA ARG A 118 5.88 10.09 6.07
C ARG A 118 4.63 9.37 6.57
N LEU A 119 3.89 8.70 5.69
CA LEU A 119 2.67 7.98 6.06
C LEU A 119 3.04 6.73 6.82
N ASN A 120 2.56 6.59 8.04
CA ASN A 120 2.81 5.42 8.87
C ASN A 120 1.90 4.24 8.48
N HIS A 121 2.26 3.07 8.98
CA HIS A 121 1.49 1.85 8.80
C HIS A 121 0.26 1.75 9.69
N SER A 122 -0.82 1.18 9.16
CA SER A 122 -1.88 0.50 9.90
C SER A 122 -2.32 -0.76 9.14
N CYS A 123 -2.65 -1.84 9.86
CA CYS A 123 -3.20 -3.06 9.21
C CYS A 123 -4.63 -2.85 8.70
N VAL A 124 -5.32 -1.82 9.20
CA VAL A 124 -6.60 -1.32 8.68
C VAL A 124 -6.40 0.17 8.37
N PRO A 125 -5.84 0.49 7.19
CA PRO A 125 -5.40 1.85 6.89
C PRO A 125 -6.56 2.82 6.65
N SER A 126 -6.27 4.11 6.75
CA SER A 126 -7.22 5.18 6.45
C SER A 126 -7.14 5.63 4.98
N ALA A 127 -6.00 5.39 4.33
CA ALA A 127 -5.71 5.81 2.98
C ALA A 127 -5.00 4.71 2.18
N GLN A 128 -5.06 4.83 0.86
CA GLN A 128 -4.30 4.01 -0.07
C GLN A 128 -3.45 4.90 -0.97
N GLY A 129 -2.27 4.39 -1.33
CA GLY A 129 -1.35 5.06 -2.22
C GLY A 129 -1.11 4.31 -3.51
N ASN A 130 -1.14 5.02 -4.63
CA ASN A 130 -0.87 4.47 -5.96
C ASN A 130 -0.19 5.49 -6.86
N TYR A 131 0.67 5.00 -7.75
CA TYR A 131 1.26 5.82 -8.79
C TYR A 131 0.22 6.18 -9.86
N ASN A 132 -0.05 7.47 -10.02
CA ASN A 132 -0.90 7.97 -11.10
C ASN A 132 -0.02 8.43 -12.26
N LYS A 133 0.08 7.59 -13.30
CA LYS A 133 0.87 7.88 -14.50
C LYS A 133 0.38 9.13 -15.25
N ALA A 134 -0.90 9.48 -15.17
CA ALA A 134 -1.42 10.68 -15.84
C ALA A 134 -0.92 11.99 -15.18
N LEU A 135 -0.57 11.92 -13.89
CA LEU A 135 -0.07 13.06 -13.12
C LEU A 135 1.45 13.02 -12.87
N ASP A 136 2.09 11.92 -13.27
CA ASP A 136 3.49 11.61 -12.96
C ASP A 136 3.81 11.77 -11.47
N ALA A 137 2.90 11.29 -10.62
CA ALA A 137 2.96 11.47 -9.17
C ALA A 137 2.40 10.27 -8.42
N PHE A 138 2.93 10.04 -7.21
CA PHE A 138 2.34 9.10 -6.27
C PHE A 138 1.21 9.78 -5.52
N THR A 139 0.00 9.26 -5.69
CA THR A 139 -1.22 9.86 -5.13
C THR A 139 -1.71 9.07 -3.94
N ILE A 140 -2.25 9.77 -2.95
CA ILE A 140 -2.84 9.19 -1.74
C ILE A 140 -4.30 9.59 -1.69
N HIS A 141 -5.21 8.62 -1.57
CA HIS A 141 -6.65 8.85 -1.43
C HIS A 141 -7.18 8.22 -0.15
N ALA A 142 -8.14 8.90 0.48
CA ALA A 142 -8.81 8.40 1.67
C ALA A 142 -9.77 7.25 1.28
N ILE A 143 -9.64 6.08 1.90
CA ILE A 143 -10.51 4.91 1.64
C ILE A 143 -11.65 4.79 2.67
N ARG A 144 -11.71 5.74 3.61
CA ARG A 144 -12.80 5.99 4.55
C ARG A 144 -12.75 7.46 4.97
N ASN A 145 -13.77 7.92 5.68
CA ASN A 145 -13.70 9.24 6.32
C ASN A 145 -12.57 9.24 7.37
N ILE A 146 -11.87 10.37 7.44
CA ILE A 146 -10.76 10.61 8.36
C ILE A 146 -11.10 11.86 9.16
N GLU A 147 -11.10 11.75 10.47
CA GLU A 147 -11.42 12.86 11.36
C GLU A 147 -10.26 13.85 11.45
N LYS A 148 -10.56 15.09 11.86
CA LYS A 148 -9.52 16.06 12.19
C LYS A 148 -8.60 15.46 13.28
N ASP A 149 -7.29 15.72 13.14
CA ASP A 149 -6.22 15.27 14.04
C ASP A 149 -5.95 13.75 14.02
N GLU A 150 -6.69 12.96 13.25
CA GLU A 150 -6.43 11.53 13.04
C GLU A 150 -5.15 11.30 12.20
N GLU A 151 -4.38 10.26 12.54
CA GLU A 151 -3.20 9.84 11.76
C GLU A 151 -3.65 9.21 10.43
N ILE A 152 -3.14 9.75 9.32
CA ILE A 152 -3.35 9.20 7.99
C ILE A 152 -2.33 8.07 7.79
N THR A 153 -2.84 6.87 7.54
CA THR A 153 -2.03 5.64 7.46
C THR A 153 -2.29 4.87 6.17
N ILE A 154 -1.26 4.15 5.71
CA ILE A 154 -1.32 3.22 4.57
C ILE A 154 -0.92 1.80 5.02
N SER A 155 -1.22 0.77 4.23
CA SER A 155 -0.65 -0.56 4.47
C SER A 155 0.77 -0.63 3.91
N TYR A 156 1.67 -1.28 4.65
CA TYR A 156 3.02 -1.63 4.20
C TYR A 156 3.13 -3.12 3.84
N LEU A 157 2.03 -3.85 4.03
CA LEU A 157 1.91 -5.29 3.88
C LEU A 157 1.15 -5.59 2.59
N ASP A 158 1.64 -6.60 1.86
CA ASP A 158 0.98 -7.16 0.69
C ASP A 158 -0.19 -8.08 1.09
N GLU A 159 -0.08 -8.79 2.22
CA GLU A 159 -1.13 -9.68 2.73
C GLU A 159 -2.01 -8.96 3.76
N HIS A 160 -3.15 -8.42 3.30
CA HIS A 160 -4.06 -7.66 4.17
C HIS A 160 -4.84 -8.52 5.18
N MET A 161 -5.08 -9.79 4.88
CA MET A 161 -5.84 -10.75 5.73
C MET A 161 -4.97 -11.69 6.57
N GLY A 162 -3.64 -11.55 6.54
CA GLY A 162 -2.74 -12.39 7.33
C GLY A 162 -3.01 -12.28 8.84
N LEU A 163 -2.62 -13.29 9.64
CA LEU A 163 -2.76 -13.27 11.11
C LEU A 163 -1.79 -12.31 11.79
N ARG A 164 -2.09 -11.88 13.02
CA ARG A 164 -1.31 -10.89 13.78
C ARG A 164 0.16 -11.24 13.84
N GLN A 165 0.51 -12.50 14.12
CA GLN A 165 1.90 -12.91 14.20
C GLN A 165 2.64 -12.68 12.87
N SER A 166 2.05 -13.11 11.74
CA SER A 166 2.62 -12.90 10.40
C SER A 166 2.80 -11.42 10.10
N ARG A 167 1.76 -10.60 10.35
CA ARG A 167 1.80 -9.14 10.14
C ARG A 167 2.90 -8.48 10.98
N GLN A 168 3.02 -8.85 12.26
CA GLN A 168 4.03 -8.31 13.16
C GLN A 168 5.44 -8.69 12.72
N SER A 169 5.68 -9.96 12.36
CA SER A 169 6.97 -10.41 11.85
C SER A 169 7.37 -9.68 10.56
N ALA A 170 6.46 -9.58 9.59
CA ALA A 170 6.72 -8.87 8.34
C ALA A 170 7.07 -7.38 8.57
N LEU A 171 6.40 -6.72 9.51
CA LEU A 171 6.69 -5.32 9.86
C LEU A 171 7.98 -5.16 10.66
N HIS A 172 8.27 -6.09 11.55
CA HIS A 172 9.52 -6.09 12.31
C HIS A 172 10.72 -6.31 11.38
N ASP A 173 10.68 -7.35 10.55
CA ASP A 173 11.79 -7.71 9.68
C ASP A 173 11.94 -6.73 8.51
N GLY A 174 10.81 -6.23 8.00
CA GLY A 174 10.76 -5.25 6.92
C GLY A 174 11.08 -3.82 7.36
N TYR A 175 10.58 -3.38 8.51
CA TYR A 175 10.56 -1.96 8.88
C TYR A 175 11.07 -1.68 10.28
N GLY A 176 11.39 -2.71 11.08
CA GLY A 176 12.03 -2.57 12.38
C GLY A 176 11.09 -2.12 13.49
N PHE A 177 9.77 -2.31 13.34
CA PHE A 177 8.80 -1.91 14.35
C PHE A 177 7.69 -2.95 14.56
N MET A 178 7.07 -2.90 15.74
CA MET A 178 5.86 -3.66 16.07
C MET A 178 4.62 -2.78 15.89
N CYS A 179 3.61 -3.28 15.20
CA CYS A 179 2.38 -2.54 14.92
C CYS A 179 1.46 -2.47 16.14
N GLY A 180 1.06 -1.26 16.53
CA GLY A 180 0.08 -0.99 17.59
C GLY A 180 -1.29 -0.52 17.09
N CYS A 181 -1.66 -0.81 15.83
CA CYS A 181 -3.00 -0.45 15.33
C CYS A 181 -4.09 -1.30 16.00
N THR A 182 -5.36 -0.90 15.86
CA THR A 182 -6.53 -1.60 16.46
C THR A 182 -6.63 -3.07 16.07
N ALA A 183 -6.20 -3.45 14.86
CA ALA A 183 -6.16 -4.86 14.44
C ALA A 183 -4.99 -5.66 15.06
N CYS A 184 -4.02 -4.99 15.68
CA CYS A 184 -2.87 -5.62 16.32
C CYS A 184 -2.85 -5.44 17.84
N ASP A 185 -3.68 -4.56 18.39
CA ASP A 185 -3.86 -4.37 19.82
C ASP A 185 -4.62 -5.57 20.41
N PRO A 186 -4.02 -6.36 21.32
CA PRO A 186 -4.68 -7.50 21.95
C PRO A 186 -6.00 -7.16 22.64
N ALA A 187 -6.19 -5.91 23.09
CA ALA A 187 -7.43 -5.46 23.73
C ALA A 187 -8.61 -5.38 22.75
N THR A 188 -8.34 -5.18 21.45
CA THR A 188 -9.37 -4.99 20.42
C THR A 188 -9.34 -6.03 19.31
N SER A 189 -8.25 -6.80 19.17
CA SER A 189 -8.04 -7.65 18.00
C SER A 189 -8.65 -9.05 18.10
N LYS A 190 -9.16 -9.50 19.26
CA LYS A 190 -9.58 -10.91 19.44
C LYS A 190 -10.58 -11.39 18.39
N ALA A 191 -11.69 -10.68 18.21
CA ALA A 191 -12.72 -11.05 17.24
C ALA A 191 -12.22 -10.96 15.78
N SER A 192 -11.35 -9.99 15.50
CA SER A 192 -10.70 -9.83 14.19
C SER A 192 -9.77 -11.01 13.87
N GLU A 193 -8.98 -11.45 14.84
CA GLU A 193 -8.07 -12.59 14.68
C GLU A 193 -8.81 -13.92 14.56
N GLU A 194 -9.92 -14.11 15.28
CA GLU A 194 -10.80 -15.27 15.11
C GLU A 194 -11.37 -15.32 13.69
N ARG A 195 -11.85 -14.19 13.14
CA ARG A 195 -12.32 -14.12 11.76
C ARG A 195 -11.22 -14.38 10.73
N ARG A 196 -10.03 -13.79 10.90
CA ARG A 196 -8.90 -14.03 10.00
C ARG A 196 -8.45 -15.50 10.02
N THR A 197 -8.51 -16.14 11.19
CA THR A 197 -8.23 -17.57 11.34
C THR A 197 -9.26 -18.42 10.59
N GLU A 198 -10.54 -18.08 10.73
CA GLU A 198 -11.63 -18.78 10.03
C GLU A 198 -11.52 -18.63 8.51
N VAL A 199 -11.23 -17.42 8.01
CA VAL A 199 -11.01 -17.17 6.57
C VAL A 199 -9.84 -18.00 6.06
N ARG A 200 -8.71 -18.03 6.78
CA ARG A 200 -7.57 -18.87 6.43
C ARG A 200 -7.95 -20.34 6.33
N ARG A 201 -8.65 -20.87 7.34
CA ARG A 201 -9.12 -22.25 7.37
C ARG A 201 -10.01 -22.57 6.17
N LYS A 202 -10.93 -21.67 5.81
CA LYS A 202 -11.79 -21.83 4.63
C LYS A 202 -10.98 -21.85 3.33
N LEU A 203 -10.00 -20.96 3.18
CA LEU A 203 -9.12 -20.91 2.00
C LEU A 203 -8.28 -22.17 1.85
N GLU A 204 -7.71 -22.67 2.95
CA GLU A 204 -6.96 -23.93 2.98
C GLU A 204 -7.84 -25.12 2.55
N GLN A 205 -9.05 -25.22 3.10
CA GLN A 205 -9.99 -26.28 2.72
C GLN A 205 -10.39 -26.24 1.25
N PHE A 206 -10.62 -25.05 0.70
CA PHE A 206 -10.93 -24.91 -0.72
C PHE A 206 -9.74 -25.29 -1.60
N ALA A 207 -8.52 -24.89 -1.23
CA ALA A 207 -7.31 -25.28 -1.94
C ALA A 207 -7.09 -26.81 -1.93
N GLU A 208 -7.35 -27.46 -0.80
CA GLU A 208 -7.23 -28.91 -0.64
C GLU A 208 -8.32 -29.69 -1.39
N ALA A 209 -9.55 -29.18 -1.40
CA ALA A 209 -10.68 -29.84 -2.06
C ALA A 209 -10.48 -29.91 -3.59
N ALA A 210 -9.71 -28.99 -4.17
CA ALA A 210 -9.35 -28.95 -5.59
C ALA A 210 -10.56 -29.18 -6.53
N THR A 211 -11.74 -28.70 -6.14
CA THR A 211 -13.01 -29.07 -6.79
C THR A 211 -13.08 -28.63 -8.24
N GLY A 212 -12.44 -27.50 -8.56
CA GLY A 212 -12.51 -26.87 -9.88
C GLY A 212 -13.91 -26.41 -10.25
N ASP A 213 -14.87 -26.45 -9.32
CA ASP A 213 -16.25 -26.03 -9.54
C ASP A 213 -16.31 -24.48 -9.51
N PRO A 214 -16.76 -23.84 -10.61
CA PRO A 214 -16.94 -22.39 -10.64
C PRO A 214 -17.90 -21.86 -9.56
N HIS A 215 -18.85 -22.67 -9.10
CA HIS A 215 -19.76 -22.29 -8.02
C HIS A 215 -19.04 -22.21 -6.67
N ASP A 216 -18.22 -23.20 -6.33
CA ASP A 216 -17.44 -23.22 -5.09
C ASP A 216 -16.46 -22.04 -5.04
N GLU A 217 -15.80 -21.75 -6.17
CA GLU A 217 -14.89 -20.61 -6.27
C GLU A 217 -15.63 -19.28 -6.09
N TYR A 218 -16.82 -19.14 -6.67
CA TYR A 218 -17.67 -17.97 -6.48
C TYR A 218 -18.09 -17.79 -5.00
N GLN A 219 -18.52 -18.87 -4.33
CA GLN A 219 -18.87 -18.82 -2.91
C GLN A 219 -17.66 -18.47 -2.03
N MET A 220 -16.48 -19.01 -2.37
CA MET A 220 -15.25 -18.68 -1.65
C MET A 220 -14.90 -17.19 -1.78
N LEU A 221 -14.99 -16.63 -2.99
CA LEU A 221 -14.75 -15.21 -3.22
C LEU A 221 -15.75 -14.33 -2.46
N LEU A 222 -17.05 -14.69 -2.43
CA LEU A 222 -18.05 -13.97 -1.64
C LEU A 222 -17.71 -13.98 -0.14
N ALA A 223 -17.36 -15.14 0.41
CA ALA A 223 -16.97 -15.26 1.82
C ALA A 223 -15.72 -14.43 2.14
N LEU A 224 -14.77 -14.34 1.21
CA LEU A 224 -13.59 -13.52 1.36
C LEU A 224 -13.93 -12.01 1.32
N LEU A 225 -14.77 -11.58 0.37
CA LEU A 225 -15.24 -10.19 0.28
C LEU A 225 -16.01 -9.75 1.52
N GLU A 226 -16.85 -10.62 2.08
CA GLU A 226 -17.55 -10.38 3.34
C GLU A 226 -16.55 -10.16 4.49
N ALA A 227 -15.51 -10.99 4.57
CA ALA A 227 -14.49 -10.83 5.58
C ALA A 227 -13.71 -9.51 5.44
N TYR A 228 -13.37 -9.10 4.21
CA TYR A 228 -12.75 -7.79 3.95
C TYR A 228 -13.63 -6.64 4.43
N ASP A 229 -14.94 -6.69 4.16
CA ASP A 229 -15.88 -5.65 4.58
C ASP A 229 -16.00 -5.57 6.12
N VAL A 230 -16.13 -6.71 6.80
CA VAL A 230 -16.24 -6.78 8.26
C VAL A 230 -14.95 -6.30 8.94
N GLU A 231 -13.79 -6.62 8.37
CA GLU A 231 -12.49 -6.13 8.85
C GLU A 231 -12.22 -4.66 8.47
N ALA A 232 -13.16 -4.03 7.75
CA ALA A 232 -13.05 -2.66 7.24
C ALA A 232 -11.80 -2.43 6.37
N ILE A 233 -11.29 -3.49 5.76
CA ILE A 233 -10.16 -3.44 4.82
C ILE A 233 -10.72 -3.11 3.45
N ARG A 234 -10.19 -2.04 2.85
CA ARG A 234 -10.64 -1.53 1.55
C ARG A 234 -9.43 -1.20 0.70
N GLY A 235 -9.65 -1.10 -0.60
CA GLY A 235 -8.62 -0.71 -1.53
C GLY A 235 -8.77 -1.28 -2.92
N ARG A 236 -7.77 -1.02 -3.77
CA ARG A 236 -7.72 -1.54 -5.14
C ARG A 236 -7.70 -3.06 -5.20
N GLU A 237 -7.06 -3.70 -4.25
CA GLU A 237 -6.95 -5.15 -4.15
C GLU A 237 -8.34 -5.76 -3.92
N VAL A 238 -9.11 -5.18 -3.00
CA VAL A 238 -10.50 -5.56 -2.72
C VAL A 238 -11.40 -5.22 -3.91
N SER A 239 -11.21 -4.05 -4.54
CA SER A 239 -11.90 -3.68 -5.79
C SER A 239 -11.69 -4.72 -6.89
N THR A 240 -10.44 -5.11 -7.16
CA THR A 240 -10.09 -6.12 -8.17
C THR A 240 -10.79 -7.44 -7.88
N MET A 241 -10.87 -7.84 -6.61
CA MET A 241 -11.59 -9.02 -6.19
C MET A 241 -13.10 -8.90 -6.47
N TYR A 242 -13.72 -7.77 -6.14
CA TYR A 242 -15.13 -7.51 -6.49
C TYR A 242 -15.39 -7.64 -7.99
N ILE A 243 -14.51 -7.10 -8.85
CA ILE A 243 -14.65 -7.18 -10.30
C ILE A 243 -14.49 -8.63 -10.80
N ALA A 244 -13.52 -9.37 -10.26
CA ALA A 244 -13.34 -10.79 -10.58
C ALA A 244 -14.55 -11.63 -10.16
N THR A 245 -15.10 -11.39 -8.97
CA THR A 245 -16.31 -12.06 -8.47
C THR A 245 -17.54 -11.68 -9.30
N ALA A 246 -17.66 -10.42 -9.72
CA ALA A 246 -18.72 -9.96 -10.60
C ALA A 246 -18.72 -10.72 -11.94
N ARG A 247 -17.55 -10.86 -12.56
CA ARG A 247 -17.39 -11.63 -13.81
C ARG A 247 -17.87 -13.06 -13.64
N LYS A 248 -17.47 -13.73 -12.55
CA LYS A 248 -17.94 -15.09 -12.25
C LYS A 248 -19.44 -15.16 -12.03
N ALA A 249 -20.05 -14.17 -11.39
CA ALA A 249 -21.51 -14.12 -11.25
C ALA A 249 -22.20 -14.08 -12.62
N PHE A 250 -21.70 -13.28 -13.57
CA PHE A 250 -22.20 -13.25 -14.94
C PHE A 250 -22.02 -14.60 -15.66
N ASP A 251 -20.83 -15.21 -15.55
CA ASP A 251 -20.55 -16.52 -16.15
C ASP A 251 -21.48 -17.62 -15.60
N LEU A 252 -21.90 -17.49 -14.34
CA LEU A 252 -22.85 -18.38 -13.67
C LEU A 252 -24.34 -18.04 -13.92
N GLY A 253 -24.63 -17.05 -14.77
CA GLY A 253 -26.01 -16.64 -15.07
C GLY A 253 -26.70 -15.90 -13.92
N ARG A 254 -25.95 -15.18 -13.07
CA ARG A 254 -26.43 -14.39 -11.93
C ARG A 254 -26.22 -12.89 -12.16
N PRO A 255 -26.92 -12.27 -13.13
CA PRO A 255 -26.61 -10.93 -13.61
C PRO A 255 -26.85 -9.83 -12.57
N ASP A 256 -27.87 -9.96 -11.71
CA ASP A 256 -28.18 -8.94 -10.69
C ASP A 256 -27.06 -8.82 -9.65
N GLU A 257 -26.55 -9.96 -9.17
CA GLU A 257 -25.40 -10.02 -8.27
C GLU A 257 -24.12 -9.55 -8.97
N GLY A 258 -23.90 -9.97 -10.21
CA GLY A 258 -22.78 -9.50 -11.02
C GLY A 258 -22.77 -7.98 -11.14
N ARG A 259 -23.93 -7.36 -11.37
CA ARG A 259 -24.08 -5.91 -11.42
C ARG A 259 -23.75 -5.25 -10.08
N GLU A 260 -24.29 -5.75 -8.97
CA GLU A 260 -24.03 -5.18 -7.64
C GLU A 260 -22.54 -5.23 -7.28
N LEU A 261 -21.90 -6.39 -7.48
CA LEU A 261 -20.48 -6.61 -7.24
C LEU A 261 -19.63 -5.68 -8.11
N ALA A 262 -19.93 -5.57 -9.40
CA ALA A 262 -19.20 -4.72 -10.34
C ALA A 262 -19.26 -3.23 -9.93
N LEU A 263 -20.46 -2.74 -9.57
CA LEU A 263 -20.64 -1.36 -9.13
C LEU A 263 -19.94 -1.08 -7.79
N LYS A 264 -19.92 -2.05 -6.87
CA LYS A 264 -19.19 -1.92 -5.61
C LYS A 264 -17.68 -1.91 -5.81
N GLY A 265 -17.16 -2.79 -6.66
CA GLY A 265 -15.75 -2.79 -7.07
C GLY A 265 -15.35 -1.46 -7.69
N LEU A 266 -16.12 -0.95 -8.65
CA LEU A 266 -15.84 0.34 -9.29
C LEU A 266 -15.81 1.52 -8.30
N ARG A 267 -16.72 1.56 -7.32
CA ARG A 267 -16.70 2.58 -6.26
C ARG A 267 -15.44 2.49 -5.40
N LEU A 268 -15.03 1.27 -5.02
CA LEU A 268 -13.80 1.06 -4.25
C LEU A 268 -12.54 1.47 -5.04
N GLU A 269 -12.52 1.20 -6.35
CA GLU A 269 -11.46 1.68 -7.23
C GLU A 269 -11.42 3.21 -7.25
N GLU A 270 -12.57 3.87 -7.43
CA GLU A 270 -12.68 5.32 -7.41
C GLU A 270 -12.14 5.91 -6.11
N ASP A 271 -12.53 5.33 -4.97
CA ASP A 271 -12.10 5.79 -3.66
C ASP A 271 -10.58 5.67 -3.48
N ALA A 272 -9.98 4.62 -4.01
CA ALA A 272 -8.57 4.32 -3.84
C ALA A 272 -7.66 5.16 -4.75
N VAL A 273 -8.12 5.52 -5.96
CA VAL A 273 -7.25 6.15 -6.98
C VAL A 273 -7.77 7.44 -7.61
N GLY A 274 -9.06 7.77 -7.45
CA GLY A 274 -9.71 8.88 -8.12
C GLY A 274 -10.02 8.62 -9.61
N LYS A 275 -10.95 9.41 -10.17
CA LYS A 275 -11.49 9.21 -11.53
C LYS A 275 -10.50 9.49 -12.67
N ASP A 276 -9.48 10.29 -12.40
CA ASP A 276 -8.39 10.65 -13.33
C ASP A 276 -7.27 9.60 -13.36
N SER A 277 -7.35 8.55 -12.53
CA SER A 277 -6.36 7.47 -12.53
C SER A 277 -6.58 6.51 -13.71
N PRO A 278 -5.50 6.10 -14.41
CA PRO A 278 -5.56 5.04 -15.41
C PRO A 278 -6.15 3.72 -14.88
N PHE A 279 -5.97 3.43 -13.58
CA PHE A 279 -6.54 2.24 -12.95
C PHE A 279 -8.07 2.33 -12.90
N TYR A 280 -8.64 3.46 -12.46
CA TYR A 280 -10.09 3.65 -12.46
C TYR A 280 -10.67 3.58 -13.88
N LEU A 281 -10.02 4.20 -14.86
CA LEU A 281 -10.47 4.16 -16.24
C LEU A 281 -10.47 2.73 -16.81
N ALA A 282 -9.47 1.91 -16.46
CA ALA A 282 -9.41 0.51 -16.83
C ALA A 282 -10.54 -0.31 -16.19
N THR A 283 -10.73 -0.18 -14.87
CA THR A 283 -11.80 -0.86 -14.14
C THR A 283 -13.19 -0.43 -14.64
N ARG A 284 -13.40 0.87 -14.89
CA ARG A 284 -14.64 1.39 -15.48
C ARG A 284 -14.94 0.74 -16.83
N LYS A 285 -13.94 0.63 -17.70
CA LYS A 285 -14.07 -0.03 -19.00
C LYS A 285 -14.42 -1.51 -18.83
N GLU A 286 -13.79 -2.20 -17.88
CA GLU A 286 -14.08 -3.61 -17.59
C GLU A 286 -15.53 -3.80 -17.13
N VAL A 287 -16.03 -2.94 -16.25
CA VAL A 287 -17.43 -2.96 -15.81
C VAL A 287 -18.40 -2.73 -16.96
N GLN A 288 -18.09 -1.81 -17.88
CA GLN A 288 -18.89 -1.61 -19.09
C GLN A 288 -18.89 -2.84 -20.01
N VAL A 289 -17.75 -3.54 -20.13
CA VAL A 289 -17.64 -4.79 -20.92
C VAL A 289 -18.50 -5.91 -20.32
N LEU A 290 -18.72 -5.93 -19.01
CA LEU A 290 -19.66 -6.86 -18.35
C LEU A 290 -21.13 -6.52 -18.64
N GLY A 291 -21.44 -5.48 -19.40
CA GLY A 291 -22.80 -5.07 -19.73
C GLY A 291 -23.50 -4.28 -18.62
N VAL A 292 -22.75 -3.77 -17.65
CA VAL A 292 -23.30 -2.95 -16.56
C VAL A 292 -23.40 -1.49 -17.01
N ASP A 293 -24.64 -0.97 -17.02
CA ASP A 293 -24.89 0.45 -17.24
C ASP A 293 -24.46 1.27 -16.01
N LEU A 294 -23.65 2.31 -16.27
CA LEU A 294 -23.08 3.22 -15.27
C LEU A 294 -23.82 4.56 -15.20
N GLU A 295 -24.75 4.82 -16.11
CA GLU A 295 -25.52 6.07 -16.18
C GLU A 295 -26.98 5.92 -15.68
N ALA A 296 -27.37 4.69 -15.30
CA ALA A 296 -28.67 4.34 -14.71
C ALA A 296 -28.66 4.40 -13.18
#